data_AF-A0A6S7AWJ8-F1
#
_entry.id   AF-A0A6S7AWJ8-F1
#
_cell.length_a   1.000
_cell.length_b   1.000
_cell.length_c   1.000
_cell.angle_alpha   90.00
_cell.angle_beta   90.00
_cell.angle_gamma   90.00
#
_symmetry.space_group_name_H-M   'P 1'
#
loop_
_entity.id
_entity.type
_entity.pdbx_description
1 polymer ?
#
loop_
_entity_poly.entity_id
_entity_poly.type
_entity_poly.pdbx_seq_one_letter_code
_entity_poly.pdbx_strand_id
1 'polypeptide(L)'
;MRMFIVIPTAKDVAGIERTLNETFSQDHYRLPNGEWLVRFDGTSEELSIKLETSAVGVGGRALVFAIEEYFGFAPANVWAWIKARWSGGALRTND
;
A
#
# COMPACT_ATOMS: atom_id res chain seq x y z
N MET A 1 -4.96 -10.83 6.76
CA MET A 1 -4.19 -9.59 6.51
C MET A 1 -3.16 -9.81 5.42
N ARG A 2 -3.10 -8.87 4.47
CA ARG A 2 -2.23 -8.89 3.30
C ARG A 2 -1.57 -7.53 3.14
N MET A 3 -0.49 -7.50 2.40
CA MET A 3 0.15 -6.26 1.99
C MET A 3 -0.27 -5.92 0.57
N PHE A 4 -0.49 -4.64 0.33
CA PHE A 4 -0.85 -4.10 -0.97
C PHE A 4 0.13 -3.00 -1.34
N ILE A 5 0.32 -2.80 -2.64
CA ILE A 5 0.93 -1.59 -3.18
C ILE A 5 -0.13 -0.79 -3.92
N VAL A 6 -0.21 0.50 -3.61
CA VAL A 6 -1.06 1.49 -4.27
C VAL A 6 -0.14 2.38 -5.10
N ILE A 7 -0.32 2.35 -6.42
CA ILE A 7 0.48 3.11 -7.38
C ILE A 7 -0.40 4.18 -8.01
N PRO A 8 -0.23 5.46 -7.66
CA PRO A 8 -0.96 6.55 -8.29
C PRO A 8 -0.70 6.63 -9.79
N THR A 9 -1.75 6.93 -10.55
CA THR A 9 -1.66 7.16 -12.00
C THR A 9 -2.00 8.60 -12.38
N ALA A 10 -2.25 9.46 -11.39
CA ALA A 10 -2.44 10.90 -11.53
C ALA A 10 -1.49 11.66 -10.60
N LYS A 11 -1.18 12.92 -10.97
CA LYS A 11 -0.36 13.81 -10.13
C LYS A 11 -1.06 14.24 -8.84
N ASP A 12 -2.38 14.41 -8.90
CA ASP A 12 -3.18 14.72 -7.72
C ASP A 12 -3.47 13.44 -6.95
N VAL A 13 -2.94 13.39 -5.73
CA VAL A 13 -3.02 12.25 -4.81
C VAL A 13 -3.59 12.65 -3.46
N ALA A 14 -4.09 13.89 -3.32
CA ALA A 14 -4.56 14.41 -2.04
C ALA A 14 -5.73 13.59 -1.47
N GLY A 15 -6.60 13.07 -2.34
CA GLY A 15 -7.68 12.16 -1.98
C GLY A 15 -7.14 10.87 -1.35
N ILE A 16 -6.25 10.16 -2.06
CA ILE A 16 -5.61 8.93 -1.59
C ILE A 16 -4.91 9.16 -0.25
N GLU A 17 -4.08 10.20 -0.15
CA GLU A 17 -3.30 10.49 1.04
C GLU A 17 -4.18 10.80 2.26
N ARG A 18 -5.24 11.59 2.06
CA ARG A 18 -6.24 11.84 3.11
C ARG A 18 -6.89 10.54 3.60
N THR A 19 -7.40 9.72 2.69
CA THR A 19 -8.07 8.46 3.05
C THR A 19 -7.12 7.49 3.76
N LEU A 20 -5.86 7.40 3.31
CA LEU A 20 -4.82 6.61 3.97
C LEU A 20 -4.53 7.10 5.39
N ASN A 21 -4.41 8.42 5.58
CA ASN A 21 -4.18 9.00 6.90
C ASN A 21 -5.37 8.82 7.85
N GLU A 22 -6.60 8.95 7.36
CA GLU A 22 -7.82 8.84 8.17
C GLU A 22 -8.16 7.39 8.52
N THR A 23 -7.99 6.45 7.57
CA THR A 23 -8.48 5.07 7.70
C THR A 23 -7.37 4.08 8.05
N PHE A 24 -6.13 4.37 7.66
CA PHE A 24 -5.01 3.44 7.74
C PHE A 24 -3.80 4.08 8.43
N SER A 25 -3.99 5.01 9.36
CA SER A 25 -2.93 5.84 9.97
C SER A 25 -1.67 5.09 10.42
N GLN A 26 -1.79 3.83 10.87
CA GLN A 26 -0.66 2.97 11.23
C GLN A 26 -0.39 1.82 10.25
N ASP A 27 -1.23 1.66 9.24
CA ASP A 27 -1.22 0.53 8.31
C ASP A 27 -0.93 0.97 6.87
N HIS A 28 -0.35 2.16 6.68
CA HIS A 28 0.25 2.55 5.40
C HIS A 28 1.69 3.04 5.57
N TYR A 29 2.43 3.04 4.47
CA TYR A 29 3.79 3.58 4.38
C TYR A 29 4.00 4.20 3.00
N ARG A 30 4.40 5.48 2.96
CA ARG A 30 4.67 6.19 1.71
C ARG A 30 6.09 5.86 1.22
N LEU A 31 6.19 5.36 0.00
CA LEU A 31 7.45 5.11 -0.69
C LEU A 31 7.99 6.41 -1.32
N PRO A 32 9.31 6.50 -1.60
CA PRO A 32 9.94 7.74 -2.06
C PRO A 32 9.36 8.33 -3.35
N ASN A 33 8.84 7.49 -4.25
CA ASN A 33 8.31 7.94 -5.55
C ASN A 33 6.80 8.20 -5.52
N GLY A 34 6.18 8.17 -4.34
CA GLY A 34 4.77 8.53 -4.15
C GLY A 34 3.80 7.36 -4.17
N GLU A 35 4.27 6.12 -4.29
CA GLU A 35 3.46 4.93 -4.04
C GLU A 35 3.26 4.70 -2.55
N TRP A 36 2.30 3.84 -2.21
CA TRP A 36 2.08 3.42 -0.83
C TRP A 36 2.11 1.91 -0.69
N LEU A 37 2.73 1.44 0.38
CA LEU A 37 2.45 0.13 0.93
C LEU A 37 1.27 0.27 1.90
N VAL A 38 0.35 -0.67 1.85
CA VAL A 38 -0.83 -0.68 2.73
C VAL A 38 -1.03 -2.09 3.28
N ARG A 39 -1.11 -2.22 4.61
CA ARG A 39 -1.59 -3.42 5.26
C ARG A 39 -3.10 -3.34 5.33
N PHE A 40 -3.77 -4.34 4.78
CA PHE A 40 -5.23 -4.36 4.75
C PHE A 40 -5.75 -5.78 4.91
N ASP A 41 -6.93 -5.91 5.54
CA ASP A 41 -7.64 -7.18 5.64
C ASP A 41 -8.79 -7.20 4.64
N GLY A 42 -8.54 -7.84 3.49
CA GLY A 42 -9.46 -7.85 2.36
C GLY A 42 -8.78 -8.15 1.03
N THR A 43 -9.39 -7.66 -0.05
CA THR A 43 -8.94 -7.78 -1.44
C THR A 43 -8.50 -6.42 -2.02
N SER A 44 -7.82 -6.44 -3.17
CA SER A 44 -7.44 -5.21 -3.88
C SER A 44 -8.65 -4.39 -4.32
N GLU A 45 -9.76 -5.05 -4.66
CA GLU A 45 -11.01 -4.39 -5.05
C GLU A 45 -11.62 -3.64 -3.86
N GLU A 46 -11.73 -4.31 -2.71
CA GLU A 46 -12.25 -3.69 -1.48
C GLU A 46 -11.38 -2.51 -1.03
N LEU A 47 -10.05 -2.64 -1.14
CA LEU A 47 -9.13 -1.53 -0.86
C LEU A 47 -9.31 -0.38 -1.85
N SER A 48 -9.43 -0.67 -3.15
CA SER A 48 -9.67 0.35 -4.18
C SER A 48 -10.99 1.10 -3.96
N ILE A 49 -12.05 0.39 -3.55
CA ILE A 49 -13.33 1.01 -3.17
C ILE A 49 -13.14 1.91 -1.94
N LYS A 50 -12.44 1.43 -0.90
CA LYS A 50 -12.16 2.24 0.30
C LYS A 50 -11.34 3.49 0.01
N LEU A 51 -10.39 3.41 -0.92
CA LEU A 51 -9.59 4.54 -1.37
C LEU A 51 -10.33 5.46 -2.34
N GLU A 52 -11.58 5.12 -2.70
CA GLU A 52 -12.40 5.83 -3.69
C GLU A 52 -11.71 5.94 -5.07
N THR A 53 -10.89 4.95 -5.42
CA THR A 53 -10.13 4.92 -6.68
C THR A 53 -10.83 4.15 -7.81
N SER A 54 -11.93 3.44 -7.51
CA SER A 54 -12.60 2.51 -8.44
C SER A 54 -13.53 3.17 -9.48
N ALA A 55 -13.95 4.42 -9.31
CA ALA A 55 -14.71 5.16 -10.32
C ALA A 55 -14.77 6.66 -9.98
N VAL A 56 -14.46 7.56 -10.94
CA VAL A 56 -14.68 9.04 -10.95
C VAL A 56 -14.72 9.70 -9.56
N GLY A 57 -13.86 9.24 -8.66
CA GLY A 57 -13.99 9.49 -7.23
C GLY A 57 -13.04 10.60 -6.80
N VAL A 58 -13.36 11.23 -5.68
CA VAL A 58 -12.55 12.30 -5.07
C VAL A 58 -11.21 11.74 -4.56
N GLY A 59 -11.10 10.42 -4.39
CA GLY A 59 -9.89 9.70 -4.01
C GLY A 59 -8.74 9.84 -5.00
N GLY A 60 -9.02 9.96 -6.30
CA GLY A 60 -7.99 10.00 -7.35
C GLY A 60 -7.88 8.70 -8.14
N ARG A 61 -6.82 8.55 -8.95
CA ARG A 61 -6.60 7.36 -9.80
C ARG A 61 -5.37 6.60 -9.33
N ALA A 62 -5.52 5.31 -9.04
CA ALA A 62 -4.41 4.43 -8.68
C ALA A 62 -4.66 2.99 -9.12
N LEU A 63 -3.57 2.24 -9.26
CA LEU A 63 -3.58 0.79 -9.36
C LEU A 63 -3.35 0.21 -7.96
N VAL A 64 -4.08 -0.85 -7.62
CA VAL A 64 -3.95 -1.54 -6.33
C VAL A 64 -3.60 -3.01 -6.59
N PHE A 65 -2.45 -3.45 -6.10
CA PHE A 65 -1.98 -4.83 -6.24
C PHE A 65 -1.81 -5.48 -4.88
N ALA A 66 -2.27 -6.72 -4.74
CA ALA A 66 -1.90 -7.56 -3.61
C ALA A 66 -0.46 -8.05 -3.80
N ILE A 67 0.33 -7.96 -2.74
CA ILE A 67 1.70 -8.47 -2.71
C ILE A 67 1.65 -9.86 -2.08
N GLU A 68 1.76 -10.89 -2.91
CA GLU A 68 1.83 -12.29 -2.46
C GLU A 68 3.27 -12.66 -2.06
N GLU A 69 4.26 -12.15 -2.80
CA GLU A 69 5.67 -12.38 -2.54
C GLU A 69 6.46 -11.09 -2.75
N TYR A 70 7.57 -10.95 -2.02
CA TYR A 70 8.48 -9.83 -2.14
C TYR A 70 9.93 -10.32 -2.12
N PHE A 71 10.74 -9.76 -3.01
CA PHE A 71 12.18 -9.98 -3.08
C PHE A 71 12.86 -8.69 -3.54
N GLY A 72 14.02 -8.36 -2.96
CA GLY A 72 14.81 -7.21 -3.37
C GLY A 72 15.51 -6.51 -2.21
N PHE A 73 16.01 -5.31 -2.49
CA PHE A 73 16.65 -4.46 -1.49
C PHE A 73 15.83 -3.18 -1.30
N ALA A 74 15.58 -2.83 -0.04
CA ALA A 74 14.92 -1.60 0.34
C ALA A 74 15.69 -0.95 1.51
N PRO A 75 15.53 0.36 1.74
CA PRO A 75 16.08 1.01 2.93
C PRO A 75 15.59 0.34 4.24
N ALA A 76 16.41 0.42 5.29
CA ALA A 76 16.16 -0.30 6.54
C ALA A 76 14.80 0.01 7.20
N ASN A 77 14.32 1.25 7.08
CA ASN A 77 13.02 1.68 7.59
C ASN A 77 11.85 1.01 6.85
N VAL A 78 11.94 0.87 5.51
CA VAL A 78 10.93 0.17 4.70
C VAL A 78 10.88 -1.30 5.13
N TRP A 79 12.04 -1.94 5.25
CA TRP A 79 12.15 -3.33 5.72
C TRP A 79 11.57 -3.55 7.12
N ALA A 80 11.87 -2.64 8.05
CA ALA A 80 11.34 -2.71 9.40
C ALA A 80 9.80 -2.60 9.39
N TRP A 81 9.25 -1.69 8.59
CA TRP A 81 7.81 -1.52 8.46
C TRP A 81 7.13 -2.76 7.86
N ILE A 82 7.71 -3.32 6.78
CA ILE A 82 7.20 -4.54 6.13
C ILE A 82 7.23 -5.70 7.12
N LYS A 83 8.36 -5.97 7.78
CA LYS A 83 8.51 -7.06 8.76
C LYS A 83 7.48 -7.00 9.88
N ALA A 84 7.16 -5.81 10.38
CA ALA A 84 6.19 -5.64 11.46
C ALA A 84 4.73 -5.89 11.02
N ARG A 85 4.45 -5.92 9.70
CA ARG A 85 3.07 -5.93 9.14
C ARG A 85 2.83 -7.07 8.16
N TRP A 86 3.86 -7.83 7.82
CA TRP A 86 3.80 -8.98 6.93
C TRP A 86 3.26 -10.20 7.68
N SER A 87 2.20 -10.81 7.14
CA SER A 87 1.64 -12.07 7.65
C SER A 87 1.68 -13.22 6.63
N GLY A 88 2.22 -13.00 5.43
CA GLY A 88 2.47 -14.04 4.43
C GLY A 88 3.74 -14.84 4.74
N GLY A 89 3.87 -16.06 4.21
CA GLY A 89 5.02 -16.94 4.46
C GLY A 89 6.40 -16.29 4.20
N ALA A 90 7.39 -16.79 4.93
CA ALA A 90 8.82 -16.45 4.96
C ALA A 90 9.27 -15.30 4.04
N LEU A 91 9.58 -14.15 4.66
CA LEU A 91 10.40 -13.12 4.04
C LEU A 91 11.76 -13.75 3.68
N ARG A 92 12.00 -13.98 2.40
CA ARG A 92 13.32 -14.44 1.92
C ARG A 92 14.25 -13.25 1.90
N THR A 93 15.04 -13.09 2.96
CA THR A 93 16.16 -12.15 3.00
C THR A 93 17.36 -12.79 2.30
N ASN A 94 18.08 -12.00 1.50
CA ASN A 94 19.42 -12.37 1.07
C ASN A 94 20.36 -12.02 2.22
N ASP A 95 20.59 -13.00 3.09
CA ASP A 95 21.68 -12.97 4.06
C ASP A 95 23.00 -13.32 3.37
#